data_AF-A0A4Q6AQH0-F1
#
_entry.id   AF-A0A4Q6AQH0-F1
#
_cell.length_a   1.000
_cell.length_b   1.000
_cell.length_c   1.000
_cell.angle_alpha   90.00
_cell.angle_beta   90.00
_cell.angle_gamma   90.00
#
_symmetry.space_group_name_H-M   'P 1'
#
loop_
_entity.id
_entity.type
_entity.pdbx_description
1 polymer ?
#
loop_
_entity_poly.entity_id
_entity_poly.type
_entity_poly.pdbx_seq_one_letter_code
_entity_poly.pdbx_strand_id
1 'polypeptide(L)'
;MTRIDGMLNTTVSTFFPTNMGPNIMVETTCEPLGNCNNDQRSFKAHLSQWMAVTAQLVPKYHDRIFDHLAPSAKGAAGQCDGGSDSVTCGREWNSTTWDGTYGVGEQMCALGVIQANMMNVVSLKPPYTSVSGGTSKSDPNAGTGTSGTSSSNGQAITYSTITTGDKAGAGAITAAILLFLMGGTAWLLIA
;
A
#
# COMPACT_ATOMS: atom_id res chain seq x y z
N MET A 1 6.23 -23.28 -5.33
CA MET A 1 6.24 -21.90 -4.80
C MET A 1 4.94 -21.70 -4.02
N THR A 2 5.01 -21.34 -2.74
CA THR A 2 3.81 -20.98 -1.97
C THR A 2 3.38 -19.55 -2.31
N ARG A 3 2.14 -19.17 -1.99
CA ARG A 3 1.65 -17.80 -2.23
C ARG A 3 2.51 -16.74 -1.52
N ILE A 4 3.04 -17.06 -0.34
CA ILE A 4 3.92 -16.17 0.42
C ILE A 4 5.25 -15.98 -0.31
N ASP A 5 5.83 -17.04 -0.88
CA ASP A 5 7.06 -16.92 -1.68
C ASP A 5 6.86 -15.98 -2.87
N GLY A 6 5.75 -16.12 -3.59
CA GLY A 6 5.40 -15.24 -4.71
C GLY A 6 5.25 -13.79 -4.28
N MET A 7 4.50 -13.54 -3.22
CA MET A 7 4.28 -12.19 -2.69
C MET A 7 5.61 -11.55 -2.25
N LEU A 8 6.40 -12.26 -1.45
CA LEU A 8 7.65 -11.74 -0.91
C LEU A 8 8.70 -11.54 -2.02
N ASN A 9 8.74 -12.40 -3.04
CA ASN A 9 9.61 -12.18 -4.21
C ASN A 9 9.26 -10.87 -4.92
N THR A 10 7.97 -10.64 -5.21
CA THR A 10 7.52 -9.41 -5.87
C THR A 10 7.77 -8.18 -5.00
N THR A 11 7.50 -8.27 -3.69
CA THR A 11 7.78 -7.18 -2.76
C THR A 11 9.25 -6.79 -2.77
N VAL A 12 10.15 -7.78 -2.69
CA VAL A 12 11.60 -7.53 -2.70
C VAL A 12 12.05 -6.94 -4.04
N SER A 13 11.61 -7.50 -5.16
CA SER A 13 12.02 -7.01 -6.49
C SER A 13 11.51 -5.60 -6.79
N THR A 14 10.36 -5.22 -6.23
CA THR A 14 9.70 -3.94 -6.57
C THR A 14 10.05 -2.83 -5.59
N PHE A 15 10.15 -3.11 -4.29
CA PHE A 15 10.28 -2.07 -3.27
C PHE A 15 11.67 -2.01 -2.63
N PHE A 16 12.60 -2.91 -3.01
CA PHE A 16 13.99 -2.90 -2.54
C PHE A 16 14.97 -2.87 -3.72
N PRO A 17 14.90 -1.84 -4.58
CA PRO A 17 15.68 -1.81 -5.80
C PRO A 17 17.18 -1.56 -5.50
N THR A 18 18.05 -2.30 -6.17
CA THR A 18 19.50 -2.30 -5.89
C THR A 18 20.20 -0.98 -6.22
N ASN A 19 19.61 -0.15 -7.09
CA ASN A 19 20.14 1.16 -7.46
C ASN A 19 19.90 2.24 -6.38
N MET A 20 19.07 1.97 -5.37
CA MET A 20 18.79 2.88 -4.26
C MET A 20 19.43 2.41 -2.95
N GLY A 21 20.42 1.53 -3.03
CA GLY A 21 21.13 0.97 -1.88
C GLY A 21 20.82 -0.50 -1.64
N PRO A 22 21.71 -1.23 -0.93
CA PRO A 22 21.51 -2.64 -0.66
C PRO A 22 20.34 -2.83 0.31
N ASN A 23 19.26 -3.44 -0.18
CA ASN A 23 18.10 -3.84 0.63
C ASN A 23 17.41 -2.67 1.36
N ILE A 24 17.34 -1.49 0.72
CA ILE A 24 16.63 -0.32 1.28
C ILE A 24 15.25 -0.19 0.64
N MET A 25 14.23 0.00 1.47
CA MET A 25 12.85 0.16 1.06
C MET A 25 12.64 1.53 0.39
N VAL A 26 11.99 1.53 -0.77
CA VAL A 26 11.72 2.72 -1.59
C VAL A 26 10.29 2.66 -2.13
N GLU A 27 9.59 3.79 -2.11
CA GLU A 27 8.34 3.93 -2.86
C GLU A 27 8.66 4.19 -4.35
N THR A 28 8.80 3.13 -5.13
CA THR A 28 9.42 3.20 -6.46
C THR A 28 8.66 4.01 -7.50
N THR A 29 7.36 4.24 -7.29
CA THR A 29 6.53 4.99 -8.23
C THR A 29 6.67 6.50 -8.11
N CYS A 30 7.06 7.02 -6.95
CA CYS A 30 7.03 8.45 -6.68
C CYS A 30 8.18 8.99 -5.82
N GLU A 31 8.95 8.14 -5.13
CA GLU A 31 10.20 8.55 -4.44
C GLU A 31 11.23 9.06 -5.43
N PRO A 32 11.61 8.32 -6.49
CA PRO A 32 12.65 8.79 -7.42
C PRO A 32 12.24 10.03 -8.23
N LEU A 33 10.95 10.30 -8.32
CA LEU A 33 10.38 11.44 -9.05
C LEU A 33 10.09 12.64 -8.14
N GLY A 34 10.24 12.50 -6.82
CA GLY A 34 9.93 13.55 -5.86
C GLY A 34 8.47 14.00 -5.83
N ASN A 35 7.52 13.17 -6.27
CA ASN A 35 6.12 13.56 -6.53
C ASN A 35 5.08 12.76 -5.74
N CYS A 36 5.45 12.15 -4.61
CA CYS A 36 4.50 11.38 -3.82
C CYS A 36 3.40 12.25 -3.20
N ASN A 37 2.16 11.75 -3.33
CA ASN A 37 1.00 12.33 -2.66
C ASN A 37 0.98 11.99 -1.15
N ASN A 38 -0.01 12.53 -0.44
CA ASN A 38 -0.15 12.35 1.01
C ASN A 38 -0.28 10.88 1.43
N ASP A 39 -0.95 10.06 0.62
CA ASP A 39 -1.17 8.66 0.93
C ASP A 39 0.13 7.87 0.75
N GLN A 40 0.82 8.06 -0.37
CA GLN A 40 2.05 7.34 -0.71
C GLN A 40 3.18 7.58 0.29
N ARG A 41 3.22 8.77 0.91
CA ARG A 41 4.17 9.10 1.98
C ARG A 41 4.02 8.22 3.22
N SER A 42 2.94 7.45 3.33
CA SER A 42 2.68 6.53 4.45
C SER A 42 2.93 5.05 4.15
N PHE A 43 3.11 4.65 2.89
CA PHE A 43 3.02 3.24 2.51
C PHE A 43 4.19 2.40 3.05
N LYS A 44 5.39 2.98 3.15
CA LYS A 44 6.56 2.30 3.74
C LYS A 44 6.31 1.88 5.19
N ALA A 45 5.52 2.65 5.95
CA ALA A 45 5.11 2.28 7.32
C ALA A 45 4.31 0.97 7.33
N HIS A 46 3.26 0.91 6.51
CA HIS A 46 2.35 -0.23 6.41
C HIS A 46 3.08 -1.48 5.93
N LEU A 47 3.88 -1.35 4.87
CA LEU A 47 4.65 -2.47 4.33
C LEU A 47 5.62 -3.02 5.39
N SER A 48 6.34 -2.15 6.11
CA SER A 48 7.27 -2.56 7.16
C SER A 48 6.58 -3.34 8.28
N GLN A 49 5.44 -2.84 8.77
CA GLN A 49 4.68 -3.48 9.83
C GLN A 49 4.09 -4.83 9.38
N TRP A 50 3.52 -4.91 8.18
CA TRP A 50 2.97 -6.16 7.66
C TRP A 50 4.03 -7.22 7.39
N MET A 51 5.20 -6.81 6.90
CA MET A 51 6.35 -7.71 6.75
C MET A 51 6.79 -8.25 8.12
N ALA A 52 6.94 -7.40 9.13
CA ALA A 52 7.32 -7.85 10.47
C ALA A 52 6.29 -8.81 11.10
N VAL A 53 5.00 -8.53 10.97
CA VAL A 53 3.94 -9.47 11.44
C VAL A 53 3.97 -10.79 10.65
N THR A 54 4.27 -10.74 9.35
CA THR A 54 4.44 -11.97 8.54
C THR A 54 5.60 -12.82 9.06
N ALA A 55 6.71 -12.20 9.47
CA ALA A 55 7.84 -12.88 10.09
C ALA A 55 7.47 -13.55 11.41
N GLN A 56 6.56 -12.95 12.22
CA GLN A 56 6.05 -13.58 13.44
C GLN A 56 5.12 -14.78 13.17
N LEU A 57 4.23 -14.65 12.18
CA LEU A 57 3.25 -15.69 11.85
C LEU A 57 3.88 -16.87 11.11
N VAL A 58 4.92 -16.62 10.32
CA VAL A 58 5.59 -17.63 9.49
C VAL A 58 7.11 -17.53 9.68
N PRO A 59 7.65 -18.09 10.77
CA PRO A 59 9.04 -17.88 11.19
C PRO A 59 10.11 -18.25 10.16
N LYS A 60 9.82 -19.18 9.23
CA LYS A 60 10.75 -19.53 8.14
C LYS A 60 11.11 -18.37 7.21
N TYR A 61 10.35 -17.28 7.20
CA TYR A 61 10.63 -16.08 6.40
C TYR A 61 11.27 -14.95 7.21
N HIS A 62 11.51 -15.16 8.50
CA HIS A 62 11.97 -14.13 9.43
C HIS A 62 13.26 -13.45 8.94
N ASP A 63 14.33 -14.22 8.75
CA ASP A 63 15.64 -13.68 8.39
C ASP A 63 15.57 -12.96 7.04
N ARG A 64 14.91 -13.58 6.07
CA ARG A 64 14.69 -12.99 4.75
C ARG A 64 13.95 -11.64 4.82
N ILE A 65 13.00 -11.48 5.73
CA ILE A 65 12.28 -10.21 5.92
C ILE A 65 13.17 -9.17 6.61
N PHE A 66 13.88 -9.56 7.67
CA PHE A 66 14.71 -8.63 8.44
C PHE A 66 16.01 -8.23 7.72
N ASP A 67 16.49 -9.03 6.78
CA ASP A 67 17.57 -8.65 5.83
C ASP A 67 17.21 -7.41 4.99
N HIS A 68 15.92 -7.10 4.88
CA HIS A 68 15.39 -5.93 4.18
C HIS A 68 14.91 -4.82 5.12
N LEU A 69 14.27 -5.18 6.24
CA LEU A 69 13.78 -4.18 7.19
C LEU A 69 14.91 -3.52 8.00
N ALA A 70 16.00 -4.23 8.32
CA ALA A 70 17.07 -3.66 9.14
C ALA A 70 17.88 -2.56 8.43
N PRO A 71 18.34 -2.74 7.17
CA PRO A 71 18.98 -1.65 6.42
C PRO A 71 18.04 -0.46 6.21
N SER A 72 16.75 -0.72 5.95
CA SER A 72 15.73 0.31 5.79
C SER A 72 15.53 1.13 7.07
N ALA A 73 15.49 0.50 8.24
CA ALA A 73 15.40 1.21 9.52
C ALA A 73 16.65 2.04 9.83
N LYS A 74 17.83 1.54 9.47
CA LYS A 74 19.08 2.31 9.61
C LYS A 74 19.05 3.58 8.75
N GLY A 75 18.62 3.46 7.48
CA GLY A 75 18.44 4.59 6.58
C GLY A 75 17.40 5.58 7.10
N ALA A 76 16.25 5.08 7.56
CA ALA A 76 15.20 5.90 8.15
C ALA A 76 15.67 6.67 9.39
N ALA A 77 16.41 6.03 10.30
CA ALA A 77 16.97 6.69 11.47
C ALA A 77 18.00 7.77 11.09
N GLY A 78 18.78 7.54 10.03
CA GLY A 78 19.70 8.53 9.48
C GLY A 78 19.02 9.74 8.85
N GLN A 79 17.76 9.60 8.40
CA GLN A 79 16.96 10.71 7.89
C GLN A 79 16.32 11.59 8.97
N CYS A 80 16.40 11.19 10.25
CA CYS A 80 15.80 11.89 11.39
C CYS A 80 16.76 12.88 12.07
N ASP A 81 17.48 13.66 11.27
CA ASP A 81 18.41 14.72 11.69
C ASP A 81 18.00 16.11 11.15
N GLY A 82 16.80 16.21 10.56
CA GLY A 82 16.32 17.37 9.83
C GLY A 82 15.45 18.35 10.60
N GLY A 83 14.95 19.36 9.88
CA GLY A 83 14.00 20.34 10.39
C GLY A 83 14.61 21.38 11.34
N SER A 84 13.78 22.30 11.82
CA SER A 84 14.20 23.29 12.84
C SER A 84 14.40 22.70 14.23
N ASP A 85 14.01 21.44 14.41
CA ASP A 85 14.07 20.68 15.66
C ASP A 85 15.18 19.62 15.68
N SER A 86 15.91 19.44 14.58
CA SER A 86 17.00 18.46 14.41
C SER A 86 16.58 17.01 14.66
N VAL A 87 15.28 16.71 14.56
CA VAL A 87 14.71 15.37 14.74
C VAL A 87 13.68 15.01 13.67
N THR A 88 13.38 15.94 12.75
CA THR A 88 12.43 15.70 11.67
C THR A 88 12.98 14.65 10.71
N CYS A 89 12.21 13.56 10.53
CA CYS A 89 12.55 12.50 9.57
C CYS A 89 12.16 12.85 8.12
N GLY A 90 13.08 12.59 7.20
CA GLY A 90 12.85 12.55 5.75
C GLY A 90 12.34 11.19 5.25
N ARG A 91 12.33 10.99 3.94
CA ARG A 91 11.75 9.81 3.28
C ARG A 91 12.74 8.97 2.46
N GLU A 92 13.82 9.56 1.97
CA GLU A 92 14.84 8.93 1.15
C GLU A 92 15.87 8.21 2.03
N TRP A 93 15.65 6.92 2.26
CA TRP A 93 16.43 6.13 3.20
C TRP A 93 17.77 5.62 2.62
N ASN A 94 18.09 5.99 1.39
CA ASN A 94 19.36 5.67 0.73
C ASN A 94 20.52 6.58 1.19
N SER A 95 20.19 7.65 1.92
CA SER A 95 21.12 8.63 2.50
C SER A 95 21.01 8.60 4.03
N THR A 96 22.04 9.08 4.72
CA THR A 96 22.06 9.28 6.18
C THR A 96 21.94 10.75 6.57
N THR A 97 21.40 11.58 5.67
CA THR A 97 21.22 13.02 5.87
C THR A 97 19.86 13.40 5.35
N TRP A 98 19.13 14.18 6.14
CA TRP A 98 17.80 14.65 5.83
C TRP A 98 17.68 15.20 4.40
N ASP A 99 16.74 14.63 3.65
CA ASP A 99 16.42 14.96 2.27
C ASP A 99 15.60 16.26 2.09
N GLY A 100 15.28 16.96 3.19
CA GLY A 100 14.48 18.17 3.17
C GLY A 100 12.96 17.95 3.15
N THR A 101 12.50 16.69 3.15
CA THR A 101 11.08 16.34 3.19
C THR A 101 10.57 16.22 4.61
N TYR A 102 9.29 16.55 4.83
CA TYR A 102 8.68 16.45 6.14
C TYR A 102 7.16 16.29 6.01
N GLY A 103 6.57 15.72 7.06
CA GLY A 103 5.13 15.49 7.15
C GLY A 103 4.79 14.28 8.01
N VAL A 104 3.49 14.08 8.26
CA VAL A 104 3.01 12.96 9.08
C VAL A 104 3.33 11.62 8.43
N GLY A 105 3.31 11.53 7.10
CA GLY A 105 3.65 10.30 6.38
C GLY A 105 5.11 9.90 6.58
N GLU A 106 6.02 10.86 6.44
CA GLU A 106 7.46 10.70 6.61
C GLU A 106 7.80 10.26 8.04
N GLN A 107 7.24 10.95 9.05
CA GLN A 107 7.41 10.56 10.46
C GLN A 107 6.83 9.17 10.75
N MET A 108 5.65 8.85 10.19
CA MET A 108 5.01 7.55 10.40
C MET A 108 5.79 6.41 9.73
N CYS A 109 6.39 6.65 8.56
CA CYS A 109 7.24 5.67 7.89
C CYS A 109 8.51 5.39 8.69
N ALA A 110 9.20 6.43 9.16
CA ALA A 110 10.38 6.26 10.01
C ALA A 110 10.03 5.49 11.30
N LEU A 111 8.96 5.90 12.00
CA LEU A 111 8.48 5.20 13.19
C LEU A 111 8.12 3.75 12.90
N GLY A 112 7.37 3.49 11.82
CA GLY A 112 6.87 2.16 11.47
C GLY A 112 7.98 1.16 11.21
N VAL A 113 9.03 1.54 10.46
CA VAL A 113 10.15 0.64 10.16
C VAL A 113 11.08 0.43 11.35
N ILE A 114 11.27 1.46 12.19
CA ILE A 114 12.04 1.35 13.44
C ILE A 114 11.31 0.42 14.43
N GLN A 115 10.00 0.60 14.61
CA GLN A 115 9.19 -0.26 15.46
C GLN A 115 9.13 -1.70 14.95
N ALA A 116 9.04 -1.91 13.63
CA ALA A 116 9.10 -3.23 13.03
C ALA A 116 10.40 -3.97 13.39
N ASN A 117 11.53 -3.28 13.43
CA ASN A 117 12.82 -3.86 13.84
C ASN A 117 12.92 -4.19 15.32
N MET A 118 12.15 -3.52 16.19
CA MET A 118 12.06 -3.92 17.60
C MET A 118 11.50 -5.34 17.77
N MET A 119 10.72 -5.82 16.79
CA MET A 119 10.19 -7.19 16.81
C MET A 119 11.25 -8.27 16.55
N ASN A 120 12.41 -7.89 15.99
CA ASN A 120 13.54 -8.78 15.79
C ASN A 120 14.37 -8.97 17.07
N VAL A 121 14.49 -7.90 17.87
CA VAL A 121 15.36 -7.88 19.07
C VAL A 121 14.63 -8.28 20.34
N VAL A 122 13.30 -8.14 20.39
CA VAL A 122 12.46 -8.59 21.50
C VAL A 122 11.66 -9.79 21.03
N SER A 123 11.66 -10.89 21.80
CA SER A 123 10.78 -12.04 21.56
C SER A 123 9.32 -11.67 21.82
N LEU A 124 8.73 -10.91 20.88
CA LEU A 124 7.34 -10.49 20.92
C LEU A 124 6.45 -11.67 20.55
N LYS A 125 5.37 -11.83 21.32
CA LYS A 125 4.35 -12.82 21.01
C LYS A 125 3.70 -12.50 19.65
N PRO A 126 3.30 -13.52 18.87
CA PRO A 126 2.52 -13.32 17.66
C PRO A 126 1.16 -12.68 18.00
N PRO A 127 0.45 -12.13 16.99
CA PRO A 127 -0.88 -11.56 17.17
C PRO A 127 -1.83 -12.50 17.93
N TYR A 128 -2.51 -11.96 18.94
CA TYR A 128 -3.43 -12.74 19.76
C TYR A 128 -4.67 -13.16 18.97
N THR A 129 -5.15 -14.35 19.29
CA THR A 129 -6.40 -14.94 18.81
C THR A 129 -7.44 -14.97 19.94
N SER A 130 -8.66 -15.40 19.64
CA SER A 130 -9.72 -15.59 20.65
C SER A 130 -9.36 -16.58 21.75
N VAL A 131 -8.44 -17.53 21.46
CA VAL A 131 -8.03 -18.58 22.41
C VAL A 131 -6.64 -18.35 22.99
N SER A 132 -5.87 -17.38 22.48
CA SER A 132 -4.48 -17.16 22.88
C SER A 132 -4.23 -15.87 23.68
N GLY A 133 -5.28 -15.24 24.20
CA GLY A 133 -5.18 -14.08 25.09
C GLY A 133 -5.81 -12.78 24.57
N GLY A 134 -6.57 -12.82 23.47
CA GLY A 134 -7.34 -11.67 23.01
C GLY A 134 -8.45 -11.31 24.00
N THR A 135 -8.47 -10.07 24.49
CA THR A 135 -9.47 -9.57 25.45
C THR A 135 -10.62 -8.80 24.81
N SER A 136 -10.50 -8.45 23.52
CA SER A 136 -11.56 -7.78 22.75
C SER A 136 -12.79 -8.69 22.62
N LYS A 137 -13.99 -8.11 22.73
CA LYS A 137 -15.27 -8.82 22.63
C LYS A 137 -15.83 -8.72 21.23
N SER A 138 -16.39 -9.82 20.71
CA SER A 138 -17.11 -9.81 19.44
C SER A 138 -18.49 -9.15 19.59
N ASP A 139 -18.97 -8.54 18.51
CA ASP A 139 -20.36 -8.12 18.33
C ASP A 139 -20.92 -8.83 17.08
N PRO A 140 -21.82 -9.82 17.25
CA PRO A 140 -22.45 -10.53 16.14
C PRO A 140 -23.29 -9.64 15.22
N ASN A 141 -23.69 -8.45 15.68
CA ASN A 141 -24.47 -7.47 14.92
C ASN A 141 -23.60 -6.32 14.35
N ALA A 142 -22.26 -6.41 14.46
CA ALA A 142 -21.36 -5.43 13.88
C ALA A 142 -21.61 -5.29 12.37
N GLY A 143 -21.92 -4.08 11.91
CA GLY A 143 -22.21 -3.79 10.50
C GLY A 143 -23.65 -4.07 10.04
N THR A 144 -24.55 -4.57 10.92
CA THR A 144 -25.97 -4.80 10.60
C THR A 144 -26.90 -3.67 11.05
N GLY A 145 -26.35 -2.59 11.60
CA GLY A 145 -27.11 -1.42 12.05
C GLY A 145 -27.63 -0.55 10.90
N THR A 146 -28.74 0.15 11.13
CA THR A 146 -29.39 1.06 10.17
C THR A 146 -28.64 2.38 9.91
N SER A 147 -27.57 2.61 10.68
CA SER A 147 -26.63 3.74 10.50
C SER A 147 -25.39 3.36 9.69
N GLY A 148 -25.22 2.07 9.36
CA GLY A 148 -24.29 1.61 8.33
C GLY A 148 -24.92 1.74 6.95
N THR A 149 -24.13 1.56 5.91
CA THR A 149 -24.49 1.65 4.47
C THR A 149 -25.55 0.63 4.00
N SER A 150 -26.30 0.03 4.92
CA SER A 150 -27.49 -0.78 4.68
C SER A 150 -28.64 0.11 4.19
N SER A 151 -28.68 0.33 2.87
CA SER A 151 -29.82 0.67 1.98
C SER A 151 -30.86 1.74 2.35
N SER A 152 -30.97 2.23 3.59
CA SER A 152 -31.96 3.21 4.03
C SER A 152 -31.37 4.55 4.45
N ASN A 153 -30.04 4.65 4.64
CA ASN A 153 -29.37 5.91 4.97
C ASN A 153 -28.05 6.13 4.19
N GLY A 154 -28.13 6.12 2.85
CA GLY A 154 -27.33 7.06 2.06
C GLY A 154 -25.99 6.62 1.47
N GLN A 155 -25.58 5.35 1.47
CA GLN A 155 -24.44 4.87 0.65
C GLN A 155 -24.56 3.41 0.18
N ALA A 156 -25.78 2.90 -0.05
CA ALA A 156 -25.89 1.85 -1.06
C ALA A 156 -25.57 2.52 -2.40
N ILE A 157 -24.73 1.92 -3.24
CA ILE A 157 -24.70 2.30 -4.67
C ILE A 157 -26.06 1.85 -5.23
N THR A 158 -27.08 2.66 -4.99
CA THR A 158 -28.34 2.61 -5.71
C THR A 158 -28.02 3.03 -7.12
N TYR A 159 -27.72 2.05 -7.96
CA TYR A 159 -27.77 2.26 -9.39
C TYR A 159 -29.17 2.78 -9.70
N SER A 160 -29.26 3.94 -10.36
CA SER A 160 -30.53 4.41 -10.90
C SER A 160 -31.12 3.29 -11.77
N THR A 161 -32.41 3.02 -11.63
CA THR A 161 -33.09 2.04 -12.48
C THR A 161 -32.84 2.38 -13.94
N ILE A 162 -32.18 1.48 -14.67
CA ILE A 162 -31.86 1.67 -16.08
C ILE A 162 -33.17 1.90 -16.83
N THR A 163 -33.34 3.10 -17.39
CA THR A 163 -34.55 3.48 -18.11
C THR A 163 -34.50 2.95 -19.54
N THR A 164 -35.66 2.92 -20.21
CA THR A 164 -35.72 2.62 -21.65
C THR A 164 -34.91 3.63 -22.47
N GLY A 165 -34.80 4.88 -22.00
CA GLY A 165 -33.98 5.92 -22.61
C GLY A 165 -32.48 5.59 -22.56
N ASP A 166 -31.99 5.10 -21.42
CA ASP A 166 -30.59 4.70 -21.26
C ASP A 166 -30.22 3.53 -22.19
N LYS A 167 -31.13 2.56 -22.32
CA LYS A 167 -30.95 1.42 -23.24
C LYS A 167 -30.94 1.86 -24.71
N ALA A 168 -31.83 2.78 -25.08
CA ALA A 168 -31.89 3.31 -26.44
C ALA A 168 -30.64 4.13 -26.79
N GLY A 169 -30.18 4.99 -25.88
CA GLY A 169 -28.95 5.78 -26.04
C GLY A 169 -27.71 4.89 -26.15
N ALA A 170 -27.57 3.90 -25.27
CA ALA A 170 -26.46 2.94 -25.32
C ALA A 170 -26.43 2.16 -26.64
N GLY A 171 -27.60 1.72 -27.13
CA GLY A 171 -27.73 1.03 -28.42
C GLY A 171 -27.34 1.93 -29.60
N ALA A 172 -27.83 3.17 -29.63
CA ALA A 172 -27.54 4.12 -30.70
C ALA A 172 -26.04 4.45 -30.80
N ILE A 173 -25.39 4.71 -29.65
CA ILE A 173 -23.95 4.99 -29.59
C ILE A 173 -23.14 3.77 -30.07
N THR A 174 -23.52 2.57 -29.62
CA THR A 174 -22.83 1.33 -30.04
C THR A 174 -22.95 1.13 -31.55
N ALA A 175 -24.13 1.34 -32.13
CA ALA A 175 -24.34 1.24 -33.57
C ALA A 175 -23.52 2.29 -34.35
N ALA A 176 -23.46 3.53 -33.87
CA ALA A 176 -22.66 4.58 -34.50
C ALA A 176 -21.16 4.25 -34.52
N ILE A 177 -20.63 3.74 -33.41
CA ILE A 177 -19.22 3.32 -33.32
C ILE A 177 -18.94 2.15 -34.28
N LEU A 178 -19.82 1.16 -34.33
CA LEU A 178 -19.68 0.02 -35.24
C LEU A 178 -19.71 0.46 -36.71
N LEU A 179 -20.63 1.35 -37.08
CA LEU A 179 -20.72 1.90 -38.44
C LEU A 179 -19.48 2.73 -38.80
N PHE A 180 -18.96 3.52 -37.87
CA PHE A 180 -17.73 4.29 -38.07
C PHE A 180 -16.52 3.37 -38.28
N LEU A 181 -16.36 2.33 -37.45
CA LEU A 181 -15.27 1.37 -37.59
C LEU A 181 -15.38 0.58 -38.90
N MET A 182 -16.57 0.07 -39.23
CA MET A 182 -16.79 -0.65 -40.50
C MET A 182 -16.55 0.26 -41.71
N GLY A 183 -17.08 1.49 -41.69
CA GLY A 183 -16.86 2.48 -42.75
C GLY A 183 -15.38 2.86 -42.91
N GLY A 184 -14.67 3.08 -41.80
CA GLY A 184 -13.24 3.34 -41.80
C GLY A 184 -12.43 2.17 -42.37
N THR A 185 -12.75 0.93 -41.98
CA THR A 185 -12.08 -0.26 -42.54
C THR A 185 -12.37 -0.44 -44.03
N ALA A 186 -13.60 -0.21 -44.48
CA ALA A 186 -13.96 -0.29 -45.90
C ALA A 186 -13.24 0.80 -46.72
N TRP A 187 -13.15 2.02 -46.20
CA TRP A 187 -12.42 3.12 -46.84
C TRP A 187 -10.93 2.78 -47.01
N LEU A 188 -10.28 2.27 -45.96
CA LEU A 188 -8.87 1.85 -46.00
C LEU A 188 -8.60 0.67 -46.95
N LEU A 189 -9.60 -0.13 -47.30
CA LEU A 189 -9.46 -1.26 -48.23
C LEU A 189 -9.72 -0.85 -49.69
N ILE A 190 -10.43 0.26 -49.92
CA ILE A 190 -10.80 0.74 -51.25
C ILE A 190 -9.89 1.90 -51.72
N ALA A 191 -9.34 2.69 -50.79
CA ALA A 191 -8.33 3.72 -51.04
C ALA A 191 -6.91 3.15 -50.98
#